data_AF-A0A9D8WAM3-F1
#
_entry.id   AF-A0A9D8WAM3-F1
#
_cell.length_a   1.000
_cell.length_b   1.000
_cell.length_c   1.000
_cell.angle_alpha   90.00
_cell.angle_beta   90.00
_cell.angle_gamma   90.00
#
_symmetry.space_group_name_H-M   'P 1'
#
loop_
_entity.id
_entity.type
_entity.pdbx_description
1 polymer ?
#
loop_
_entity_poly.entity_id
_entity_poly.type
_entity_poly.pdbx_seq_one_letter_code
_entity_poly.pdbx_strand_id
1 'polypeptide(L)'
;MIRAFLLAGAVCVIATPALAQKWPSADPNSGPDPVRGVTLDEFSEAGPNTLTLGGVTARIEAQANNDDTTTPVFVIEDASGEVLRFEGEPSFYSFLPASMRLANIDRSTPEPELIASSYTGGAHCCDRIQIAALSPDGTWQVQELGLFDGGYTLWDADEDGFGEIEVADQSFLYTFDCYACSAPPPRFFTLRDGEPVDISDNPDLYPTYQSQLQRFDSPSAMIDEPGRLAGWAGIEARLGRGEEALATLEQMNAASDSLYEICTDGGSVWECADADKREVGFVAFLRSHLVRQGYLPETTNGGGKG
;
A
#
# COMPACT_ATOMS: atom_id res chain seq x y z
N MET A 1 70.73 -10.42 13.61
CA MET A 1 69.38 -11.02 13.77
C MET A 1 68.37 -10.01 13.26
N ILE A 2 67.84 -10.26 12.07
CA ILE A 2 66.86 -9.42 11.37
C ILE A 2 65.48 -9.83 11.91
N ARG A 3 64.74 -8.89 12.51
CA ARG A 3 63.34 -9.11 12.91
C ARG A 3 62.44 -8.76 11.72
N ALA A 4 61.79 -9.77 11.17
CA ALA A 4 60.75 -9.64 10.18
C ALA A 4 59.46 -9.09 10.83
N PHE A 5 58.88 -8.06 10.22
CA PHE A 5 57.48 -7.67 10.41
C PHE A 5 56.63 -8.56 9.51
N LEU A 6 55.67 -9.29 10.07
CA LEU A 6 54.61 -9.97 9.33
C LEU A 6 53.32 -9.18 9.52
N LEU A 7 52.79 -8.69 8.41
CA LEU A 7 51.55 -7.95 8.29
C LEU A 7 50.36 -8.79 8.79
N ALA A 8 49.51 -8.19 9.61
CA ALA A 8 48.15 -8.66 9.82
C ALA A 8 47.34 -8.36 8.55
N GLY A 9 46.94 -9.41 7.83
CA GLY A 9 45.99 -9.32 6.72
C GLY A 9 44.59 -9.09 7.27
N ALA A 10 44.03 -7.91 7.02
CA ALA A 10 42.60 -7.68 7.18
C ALA A 10 41.86 -8.47 6.11
N VAL A 11 41.13 -9.52 6.51
CA VAL A 11 40.14 -10.17 5.67
C VAL A 11 38.95 -9.23 5.59
N CYS A 12 38.88 -8.47 4.50
CA CYS A 12 37.67 -7.73 4.13
C CYS A 12 36.64 -8.78 3.71
N VAL A 13 35.69 -9.10 4.59
CA VAL A 13 34.48 -9.82 4.23
C VAL A 13 33.67 -8.86 3.37
N ILE A 14 33.81 -8.99 2.05
CA ILE A 14 32.94 -8.33 1.10
C ILE A 14 31.59 -9.03 1.26
N ALA A 15 30.71 -8.46 2.09
CA ALA A 15 29.31 -8.83 2.06
C ALA A 15 28.81 -8.50 0.66
N THR A 16 28.69 -9.53 -0.19
CA THR A 16 27.89 -9.41 -1.39
C THR A 16 26.50 -8.97 -0.92
N PRO A 17 25.98 -7.81 -1.34
CA PRO A 17 24.59 -7.52 -1.09
C PRO A 17 23.80 -8.70 -1.65
N ALA A 18 23.04 -9.37 -0.79
CA ALA A 18 22.02 -10.28 -1.26
C ALA A 18 21.23 -9.49 -2.31
N LEU A 19 21.21 -10.01 -3.54
CA LEU A 19 20.32 -9.52 -4.56
C LEU A 19 18.93 -9.66 -3.95
N ALA A 20 18.38 -8.56 -3.43
CA ALA A 20 16.98 -8.44 -3.15
C ALA A 20 16.30 -8.88 -4.45
N GLN A 21 15.67 -10.04 -4.41
CA GLN A 21 14.92 -10.55 -5.53
C GLN A 21 13.81 -9.52 -5.71
N LYS A 22 14.01 -8.68 -6.73
CA LYS A 22 13.13 -7.59 -7.08
C LYS A 22 11.74 -8.22 -7.11
N TRP A 23 10.88 -7.86 -6.16
CA TRP A 23 9.45 -7.98 -6.36
C TRP A 23 9.20 -7.42 -7.77
N PRO A 24 8.34 -8.00 -8.60
CA PRO A 24 7.83 -7.23 -9.72
C PRO A 24 7.04 -6.06 -9.11
N SER A 25 7.75 -5.02 -8.65
CA SER A 25 7.40 -3.67 -8.99
C SER A 25 7.07 -3.77 -10.46
N ALA A 26 5.81 -3.48 -10.82
CA ALA A 26 5.45 -3.18 -12.19
C ALA A 26 6.65 -2.47 -12.82
N ASP A 27 7.18 -3.08 -13.87
CA ASP A 27 8.40 -2.59 -14.51
C ASP A 27 8.19 -1.09 -14.78
N PRO A 28 9.01 -0.18 -14.23
CA PRO A 28 8.85 1.25 -14.52
C PRO A 28 9.05 1.56 -16.02
N ASN A 29 9.48 0.57 -16.81
CA ASN A 29 9.57 0.61 -18.27
C ASN A 29 8.66 -0.41 -18.99
N SER A 30 7.70 -1.07 -18.31
CA SER A 30 6.59 -1.66 -19.05
C SER A 30 5.76 -0.48 -19.56
N GLY A 31 5.89 -0.19 -20.85
CA GLY A 31 5.00 0.76 -21.55
C GLY A 31 3.53 0.49 -21.22
N PRO A 32 2.65 1.48 -21.42
CA PRO A 32 1.43 1.70 -20.66
C PRO A 32 0.75 0.37 -20.33
N ASP A 33 0.72 0.06 -19.02
CA ASP A 33 -0.08 -1.05 -18.52
C ASP A 33 -1.49 -0.85 -19.11
N PRO A 34 -2.06 -1.83 -19.83
CA PRO A 34 -3.38 -1.67 -20.39
C PRO A 34 -4.34 -1.52 -19.24
N VAL A 35 -4.69 -0.27 -18.98
CA VAL A 35 -5.86 0.09 -18.24
C VAL A 35 -7.03 -0.54 -18.98
N ARG A 36 -7.47 -1.70 -18.53
CA ARG A 36 -8.78 -2.18 -18.92
C ARG A 36 -9.76 -1.22 -18.26
N GLY A 37 -10.48 -0.48 -19.08
CA GLY A 37 -11.64 0.31 -18.66
C GLY A 37 -11.38 1.75 -18.21
N VAL A 38 -10.17 2.12 -17.78
CA VAL A 38 -9.91 3.49 -17.29
C VAL A 38 -9.06 4.30 -18.28
N THR A 39 -9.45 5.55 -18.54
CA THR A 39 -8.66 6.46 -19.37
C THR A 39 -7.55 7.05 -18.51
N LEU A 40 -6.32 6.55 -18.63
CA LEU A 40 -5.19 7.15 -17.91
C LEU A 40 -4.47 8.19 -18.76
N ASP A 41 -4.14 9.30 -18.11
CA ASP A 41 -3.07 10.20 -18.50
C ASP A 41 -2.25 10.44 -17.22
N GLU A 42 -0.93 10.49 -17.34
CA GLU A 42 0.00 10.49 -16.21
C GLU A 42 0.99 11.64 -16.39
N PHE A 43 1.13 12.45 -15.34
CA PHE A 43 2.19 13.46 -15.31
C PHE A 43 3.56 12.78 -15.24
N SER A 44 4.39 13.08 -16.24
CA SER A 44 5.85 13.03 -16.13
C SER A 44 6.36 14.44 -16.39
N GLU A 45 7.58 14.78 -15.95
CA GLU A 45 8.18 16.11 -16.20
C GLU A 45 8.26 16.50 -17.69
N ALA A 46 8.07 15.53 -18.59
CA ALA A 46 8.02 15.70 -20.04
C ALA A 46 6.61 15.48 -20.65
N GLY A 47 5.62 15.12 -19.84
CA GLY A 47 4.23 14.84 -20.23
C GLY A 47 3.34 16.09 -20.21
N PRO A 48 2.07 15.96 -20.66
CA PRO A 48 1.12 17.05 -20.54
C PRO A 48 0.84 17.32 -19.07
N ASN A 49 0.88 18.59 -18.68
CA ASN A 49 0.49 19.02 -17.34
C ASN A 49 -1.04 19.14 -17.21
N THR A 50 -1.81 18.57 -18.14
CA THR A 50 -3.26 18.70 -18.26
C THR A 50 -3.86 17.38 -18.77
N LEU A 51 -4.89 16.86 -18.11
CA LEU A 51 -5.65 15.66 -18.48
C LEU A 51 -7.12 16.05 -18.69
N THR A 52 -7.84 15.39 -19.59
CA THR A 52 -9.28 15.62 -19.81
C THR A 52 -10.03 14.30 -19.95
N LEU A 53 -11.11 14.14 -19.18
CA LEU A 53 -12.02 12.99 -19.23
C LEU A 53 -13.44 13.46 -18.88
N GLY A 54 -14.47 12.98 -19.59
CA GLY A 54 -15.86 13.23 -19.22
C GLY A 54 -16.30 14.71 -19.17
N GLY A 55 -15.56 15.63 -19.78
CA GLY A 55 -15.82 17.08 -19.67
C GLY A 55 -15.16 17.75 -18.45
N VAL A 56 -14.47 16.98 -17.61
CA VAL A 56 -13.58 17.44 -16.54
C VAL A 56 -12.16 17.55 -17.09
N THR A 57 -11.49 18.65 -16.75
CA THR A 57 -10.07 18.86 -17.07
C THR A 57 -9.30 19.05 -15.77
N ALA A 58 -8.25 18.25 -15.57
CA ALA A 58 -7.33 18.38 -14.44
C ALA A 58 -5.99 18.92 -14.94
N ARG A 59 -5.36 19.83 -14.20
CA ARG A 59 -3.98 20.25 -14.47
C ARG A 59 -3.13 20.26 -13.21
N ILE A 60 -1.82 20.11 -13.39
CA ILE A 60 -0.82 20.26 -12.34
C ILE A 60 0.08 21.45 -12.63
N GLU A 61 0.27 22.30 -11.64
CA GLU A 61 1.09 23.49 -11.67
C GLU A 61 2.18 23.38 -10.60
N ALA A 62 3.37 23.92 -10.89
CA ALA A 62 4.46 23.99 -9.92
C ALA A 62 4.44 25.37 -9.25
N GLN A 63 4.28 25.42 -7.93
CA GLN A 63 4.30 26.65 -7.14
C GLN A 63 5.61 26.74 -6.34
N ALA A 64 6.46 27.71 -6.68
CA ALA A 64 7.69 27.96 -5.93
C ALA A 64 7.37 28.61 -4.57
N ASN A 65 8.01 28.11 -3.52
CA ASN A 65 7.86 28.60 -2.15
C ASN A 65 9.04 29.50 -1.73
N ASN A 66 8.89 30.21 -0.61
CA ASN A 66 9.93 31.12 -0.09
C ASN A 66 11.12 30.40 0.58
N ASP A 67 11.06 29.08 0.71
CA ASP A 67 12.04 28.21 1.38
C ASP A 67 12.77 27.28 0.41
N ASP A 68 12.85 27.67 -0.86
CA ASP A 68 13.44 26.91 -1.97
C ASP A 68 12.77 25.54 -2.24
N THR A 69 11.58 25.30 -1.68
CA THR A 69 10.73 24.16 -2.05
C THR A 69 9.78 24.50 -3.20
N THR A 70 9.25 23.47 -3.87
CA THR A 70 8.19 23.60 -4.87
C THR A 70 7.00 22.71 -4.50
N THR A 71 5.81 23.30 -4.45
CA THR A 71 4.55 22.58 -4.17
C THR A 71 3.82 22.24 -5.48
N PRO A 72 3.36 20.99 -5.67
CA PRO A 72 2.43 20.67 -6.74
C PRO A 72 1.05 21.22 -6.40
N VAL A 73 0.48 21.99 -7.32
CA VAL A 73 -0.88 22.53 -7.21
C VAL A 73 -1.74 21.85 -8.27
N PHE A 74 -2.76 21.14 -7.83
CA PHE A 74 -3.73 20.48 -8.69
C PHE A 74 -4.94 21.38 -8.88
N VAL A 75 -5.42 21.46 -10.11
CA VAL A 75 -6.55 22.31 -10.48
C VAL A 75 -7.53 21.48 -11.29
N ILE A 76 -8.83 21.60 -10.97
CA ILE A 76 -9.92 20.98 -11.70
C ILE A 76 -10.77 22.07 -12.35
N GLU A 77 -11.08 21.86 -13.62
CA GLU A 77 -11.94 22.71 -14.43
C GLU A 77 -13.08 21.89 -15.04
N ASP A 78 -14.27 22.47 -15.08
CA ASP A 78 -15.41 21.94 -15.83
C ASP A 78 -15.92 22.99 -16.85
N ALA A 79 -17.13 22.79 -17.39
CA ALA A 79 -17.73 23.72 -18.35
C ALA A 79 -17.94 25.15 -17.79
N SER A 80 -17.93 25.35 -16.48
CA SER A 80 -18.08 26.64 -15.79
C SER A 80 -16.75 27.35 -15.53
N GLY A 81 -15.61 26.66 -15.63
CA GLY A 81 -14.27 27.17 -15.34
C GLY A 81 -13.59 26.39 -14.22
N GLU A 82 -12.67 27.03 -13.50
CA GLU A 82 -12.00 26.45 -12.32
C GLU A 82 -13.00 26.20 -11.19
N VAL A 83 -13.13 24.93 -10.79
CA VAL A 83 -14.07 24.47 -9.75
C VAL A 83 -13.35 24.03 -8.48
N LEU A 84 -12.08 23.62 -8.57
CA LEU A 84 -11.28 23.22 -7.42
C LEU A 84 -9.80 23.51 -7.66
N ARG A 85 -9.11 23.89 -6.58
CA ARG A 85 -7.65 24.03 -6.54
C ARG A 85 -7.15 23.55 -5.18
N PHE A 86 -6.14 22.69 -5.16
CA PHE A 86 -5.54 22.18 -3.93
C PHE A 86 -4.05 21.90 -4.07
N GLU A 87 -3.37 21.90 -2.92
CA GLU A 87 -1.92 21.67 -2.82
C GLU A 87 -1.65 20.21 -2.44
N GLY A 88 -0.65 19.61 -3.08
CA GLY A 88 0.01 18.41 -2.60
C GLY A 88 1.21 18.74 -1.70
N GLU A 89 2.14 17.81 -1.60
CA GLU A 89 3.29 17.91 -0.70
C GLU A 89 4.45 18.74 -1.28
N PRO A 90 5.01 19.69 -0.50
CA PRO A 90 6.16 20.47 -0.94
C PRO A 90 7.39 19.58 -1.11
N SER A 91 8.09 19.77 -2.22
CA SER A 91 9.28 19.02 -2.59
C SER A 91 10.54 19.89 -2.50
N PHE A 92 11.60 19.33 -1.90
CA PHE A 92 12.96 19.89 -1.95
C PHE A 92 13.73 19.46 -3.21
N TYR A 93 13.15 18.60 -4.04
CA TYR A 93 13.79 18.14 -5.26
C TYR A 93 13.70 19.20 -6.35
N SER A 94 14.67 19.20 -7.27
CA SER A 94 14.64 20.04 -8.47
C SER A 94 13.58 19.60 -9.50
N PHE A 95 12.92 18.48 -9.23
CA PHE A 95 11.79 17.95 -9.98
C PHE A 95 10.52 17.99 -9.12
N LEU A 96 9.36 17.90 -9.75
CA LEU A 96 8.07 17.82 -9.07
C LEU A 96 7.65 16.34 -8.89
N PRO A 97 7.88 15.72 -7.72
CA PRO A 97 7.57 14.31 -7.48
C PRO A 97 6.08 14.14 -7.18
N ALA A 98 5.25 14.39 -8.19
CA ALA A 98 3.81 14.28 -8.10
C ALA A 98 3.25 13.62 -9.36
N SER A 99 2.12 12.97 -9.23
CA SER A 99 1.38 12.40 -10.35
C SER A 99 -0.11 12.69 -10.18
N MET A 100 -0.84 12.65 -11.29
CA MET A 100 -2.30 12.73 -11.27
C MET A 100 -2.89 11.79 -12.31
N ARG A 101 -4.09 11.27 -12.05
CA ARG A 101 -4.87 10.40 -12.93
C ARG A 101 -6.34 10.82 -12.87
N LEU A 102 -7.05 10.78 -14.00
CA LEU A 102 -8.51 10.92 -14.05
C LEU A 102 -9.15 9.55 -14.29
N ALA A 103 -10.22 9.22 -13.56
CA ALA A 103 -10.93 7.95 -13.73
C ALA A 103 -12.36 8.03 -13.23
N ASN A 104 -13.24 7.17 -13.74
CA ASN A 104 -14.55 6.96 -13.11
C ASN A 104 -14.36 5.91 -12.01
N ILE A 105 -14.45 6.34 -10.75
CA ILE A 105 -14.37 5.49 -9.56
C ILE A 105 -15.72 5.51 -8.85
N ASP A 106 -16.38 6.66 -8.76
CA ASP A 106 -17.66 6.78 -8.07
C ASP A 106 -18.84 6.47 -9.00
N ARG A 107 -19.61 5.43 -8.66
CA ARG A 107 -20.82 5.03 -9.41
C ARG A 107 -22.00 5.97 -9.22
N SER A 108 -21.96 6.82 -8.20
CA SER A 108 -23.04 7.76 -7.87
C SER A 108 -23.06 8.97 -8.80
N THR A 109 -21.97 9.22 -9.53
CA THR A 109 -21.79 10.38 -10.39
C THR A 109 -21.25 9.99 -11.78
N PRO A 110 -21.65 10.68 -12.86
CA PRO A 110 -21.07 10.47 -14.19
C PRO A 110 -19.74 11.22 -14.39
N GLU A 111 -19.41 12.20 -13.55
CA GLU A 111 -18.15 12.94 -13.60
C GLU A 111 -16.98 12.07 -13.09
N PRO A 112 -15.82 12.03 -13.80
CA PRO A 112 -14.64 11.32 -13.32
C PRO A 112 -13.96 12.05 -12.17
N GLU A 113 -13.26 11.30 -11.32
CA GLU A 113 -12.48 11.82 -10.21
C GLU A 113 -11.00 11.96 -10.55
N LEU A 114 -10.35 12.90 -9.85
CA LEU A 114 -8.91 13.13 -9.93
C LEU A 114 -8.22 12.46 -8.74
N ILE A 115 -7.34 11.51 -9.03
CA ILE A 115 -6.45 10.88 -8.06
C ILE A 115 -5.11 11.57 -8.18
N ALA A 116 -4.73 12.34 -7.16
CA ALA A 116 -3.45 13.04 -7.07
C ALA A 116 -2.54 12.31 -6.07
N SER A 117 -1.29 12.09 -6.47
CA SER A 117 -0.23 11.63 -5.56
C SER A 117 0.89 12.66 -5.51
N SER A 118 1.42 12.89 -4.32
CA SER A 118 2.59 13.73 -4.12
C SER A 118 3.51 13.13 -3.07
N TYR A 119 4.80 13.17 -3.36
CA TYR A 119 5.82 12.56 -2.54
C TYR A 119 6.20 13.44 -1.35
N THR A 120 6.07 12.92 -0.12
CA THR A 120 6.37 13.69 1.10
C THR A 120 7.86 13.77 1.42
N GLY A 121 8.72 12.98 0.78
CA GLY A 121 10.13 12.79 1.18
C GLY A 121 10.34 11.55 2.08
N GLY A 122 11.44 10.82 1.87
CA GLY A 122 11.77 9.60 2.63
C GLY A 122 12.74 8.64 1.92
N ALA A 123 13.10 7.52 2.57
CA ALA A 123 13.84 6.42 1.93
C ALA A 123 12.92 5.34 1.35
N HIS A 124 11.67 5.29 1.83
CA HIS A 124 10.63 4.35 1.44
C HIS A 124 9.42 5.20 1.09
N CYS A 125 9.19 5.40 -0.20
CA CYS A 125 8.45 6.55 -0.72
C CYS A 125 7.06 6.74 -0.10
N CYS A 126 6.93 7.70 0.83
CA CYS A 126 5.65 8.09 1.40
C CYS A 126 4.90 8.96 0.39
N ASP A 127 3.98 8.35 -0.33
CA ASP A 127 3.06 9.05 -1.21
C ASP A 127 1.83 9.49 -0.41
N ARG A 128 1.55 10.79 -0.45
CA ARG A 128 0.26 11.31 -0.05
C ARG A 128 -0.70 11.20 -1.21
N ILE A 129 -1.79 10.47 -1.00
CA ILE A 129 -2.84 10.28 -2.01
C ILE A 129 -4.07 11.09 -1.62
N GLN A 130 -4.45 12.00 -2.51
CA GLN A 130 -5.61 12.86 -2.41
C GLN A 130 -6.55 12.57 -3.58
N ILE A 131 -7.84 12.59 -3.32
CA ILE A 131 -8.86 12.31 -4.33
C ILE A 131 -9.79 13.50 -4.39
N ALA A 132 -9.88 14.12 -5.56
CA ALA A 132 -10.86 15.17 -5.78
C ALA A 132 -12.06 14.61 -6.54
N ALA A 133 -13.23 14.74 -5.92
CA ALA A 133 -14.48 14.13 -6.36
C ALA A 133 -15.65 15.09 -6.25
N LEU A 134 -16.69 14.85 -7.05
CA LEU A 134 -17.95 15.60 -6.99
C LEU A 134 -18.83 15.02 -5.86
N SER A 135 -19.20 15.85 -4.90
CA SER A 135 -20.13 15.50 -3.85
C SER A 135 -21.58 15.50 -4.35
N PRO A 136 -22.52 14.80 -3.69
CA PRO A 136 -23.94 14.76 -4.08
C PRO A 136 -24.64 16.12 -4.13
N ASP A 137 -24.11 17.12 -3.46
CA ASP A 137 -24.61 18.50 -3.48
C ASP A 137 -24.11 19.32 -4.70
N GLY A 138 -23.31 18.70 -5.57
CA GLY A 138 -22.74 19.31 -6.77
C GLY A 138 -21.47 20.12 -6.51
N THR A 139 -20.86 19.99 -5.34
CA THR A 139 -19.59 20.66 -5.01
C THR A 139 -18.40 19.72 -5.16
N TRP A 140 -17.28 20.23 -5.69
CA TRP A 140 -16.03 19.49 -5.74
C TRP A 140 -15.32 19.55 -4.38
N GLN A 141 -14.84 18.42 -3.89
CA GLN A 141 -14.14 18.31 -2.62
C GLN A 141 -12.88 17.46 -2.76
N VAL A 142 -11.88 17.70 -1.90
CA VAL A 142 -10.67 16.88 -1.79
C VAL A 142 -10.80 15.99 -0.57
N GLN A 143 -10.63 14.69 -0.79
CA GLN A 143 -10.58 13.67 0.23
C GLN A 143 -9.16 13.14 0.39
N GLU A 144 -8.78 12.87 1.63
CA GLU A 144 -7.51 12.24 1.94
C GLU A 144 -7.70 10.72 1.95
N LEU A 145 -7.03 10.01 1.04
CA LEU A 145 -6.94 8.56 1.15
C LEU A 145 -5.93 8.17 2.22
N GLY A 146 -4.83 8.91 2.30
CA GLY A 146 -3.82 8.78 3.36
C GLY A 146 -2.38 8.87 2.87
N LEU A 147 -1.47 8.47 3.75
CA LEU A 147 -0.03 8.34 3.49
C LEU A 147 0.31 6.86 3.31
N PHE A 148 0.95 6.53 2.20
CA PHE A 148 1.32 5.17 1.86
C PHE A 148 2.81 5.08 1.61
N ASP A 149 3.47 4.17 2.30
CA ASP A 149 4.83 3.72 1.99
C ASP A 149 4.74 2.77 0.80
N GLY A 150 5.00 3.33 -0.38
CA GLY A 150 4.62 2.77 -1.68
C GLY A 150 3.54 3.63 -2.38
N GLY A 151 3.45 3.48 -3.70
CA GLY A 151 2.42 4.17 -4.49
C GLY A 151 1.09 3.41 -4.54
N TYR A 152 0.25 3.81 -5.48
CA TYR A 152 -1.01 3.13 -5.78
C TYR A 152 -1.04 2.58 -7.21
N THR A 153 -1.91 1.62 -7.43
CA THR A 153 -2.36 1.21 -8.77
C THR A 153 -3.83 1.54 -8.92
N LEU A 154 -4.26 1.90 -10.13
CA LEU A 154 -5.66 2.23 -10.43
C LEU A 154 -6.14 1.36 -11.59
N TRP A 155 -7.13 0.51 -11.32
CA TRP A 155 -7.67 -0.45 -12.29
C TRP A 155 -9.02 -1.00 -11.82
N ASP A 156 -9.81 -1.53 -12.76
CA ASP A 156 -11.11 -2.19 -12.49
C ASP A 156 -10.87 -3.59 -11.89
N ALA A 157 -10.81 -3.65 -10.56
CA ALA A 157 -10.37 -4.80 -9.79
C ALA A 157 -11.48 -5.83 -9.56
N ASP A 158 -12.75 -5.43 -9.63
CA ASP A 158 -13.90 -6.33 -9.52
C ASP A 158 -14.67 -6.51 -10.86
N GLU A 159 -14.11 -5.99 -11.96
CA GLU A 159 -14.64 -6.09 -13.33
C GLU A 159 -16.04 -5.46 -13.48
N ASP A 160 -16.31 -4.42 -12.71
CA ASP A 160 -17.61 -3.77 -12.63
C ASP A 160 -17.74 -2.57 -13.59
N GLY A 161 -16.62 -2.15 -14.21
CA GLY A 161 -16.53 -1.05 -15.15
C GLY A 161 -16.11 0.30 -14.54
N PHE A 162 -15.87 0.36 -13.24
CA PHE A 162 -15.31 1.50 -12.51
C PHE A 162 -13.92 1.13 -11.99
N GLY A 163 -13.11 2.13 -11.64
CA GLY A 163 -11.75 1.89 -11.17
C GLY A 163 -11.68 1.78 -9.65
N GLU A 164 -10.80 0.92 -9.16
CA GLU A 164 -10.43 0.82 -7.75
C GLU A 164 -8.98 1.25 -7.55
N ILE A 165 -8.75 1.95 -6.44
CA ILE A 165 -7.41 2.32 -5.97
C ILE A 165 -6.87 1.14 -5.14
N GLU A 166 -5.86 0.46 -5.68
CA GLU A 166 -5.09 -0.57 -4.98
C GLU A 166 -3.88 0.04 -4.29
N VAL A 167 -3.76 -0.18 -3.00
CA VAL A 167 -2.57 0.16 -2.19
C VAL A 167 -2.13 -1.04 -1.37
N ALA A 168 -0.87 -1.04 -0.93
CA ALA A 168 -0.41 -2.05 0.03
C ALA A 168 -1.09 -1.87 1.40
N ASP A 169 -1.38 -2.97 2.09
CA ASP A 169 -1.72 -2.88 3.51
C ASP A 169 -0.47 -2.54 4.33
N GLN A 170 -0.37 -1.26 4.68
CA GLN A 170 0.74 -0.69 5.45
C GLN A 170 1.02 -1.43 6.77
N SER A 171 0.00 -2.08 7.34
CA SER A 171 0.12 -2.80 8.60
C SER A 171 1.01 -4.04 8.51
N PHE A 172 1.32 -4.54 7.30
CA PHE A 172 2.20 -5.71 7.10
C PHE A 172 3.67 -5.34 6.85
N LEU A 173 3.95 -4.16 6.30
CA LEU A 173 5.26 -3.82 5.68
C LEU A 173 6.48 -3.99 6.60
N TYR A 174 6.33 -3.69 7.89
CA TYR A 174 7.41 -3.76 8.88
C TYR A 174 7.08 -4.68 10.06
N THR A 175 5.89 -5.29 10.04
CA THR A 175 5.36 -6.02 11.18
C THR A 175 5.97 -7.41 11.29
N PHE A 176 6.26 -8.04 10.15
CA PHE A 176 6.72 -9.44 10.11
C PHE A 176 8.17 -9.58 9.66
N ASP A 177 8.68 -8.64 8.86
CA ASP A 177 10.04 -8.65 8.32
C ASP A 177 10.45 -7.24 7.84
N CYS A 178 11.62 -7.12 7.21
CA CYS A 178 12.08 -5.91 6.54
C CYS A 178 11.12 -5.48 5.42
N TYR A 179 11.05 -4.18 5.10
CA TYR A 179 10.20 -3.65 4.01
C TYR A 179 10.33 -4.44 2.70
N ALA A 180 11.56 -4.67 2.24
CA ALA A 180 11.84 -5.39 1.00
C ALA A 180 11.61 -6.92 1.09
N CYS A 181 11.41 -7.42 2.31
CA CYS A 181 11.15 -8.82 2.64
C CYS A 181 9.64 -9.09 2.82
N SER A 182 8.82 -8.03 2.84
CA SER A 182 7.38 -8.09 3.09
C SER A 182 6.57 -8.20 1.80
N ALA A 183 5.38 -8.81 1.95
CA ALA A 183 4.44 -9.09 0.88
C ALA A 183 3.02 -8.63 1.23
N PRO A 184 2.78 -7.36 1.55
CA PRO A 184 1.50 -6.92 2.10
C PRO A 184 0.33 -7.33 1.19
N PRO A 185 -0.78 -7.84 1.73
CA PRO A 185 -2.02 -7.99 0.96
C PRO A 185 -2.46 -6.62 0.43
N PRO A 186 -3.08 -6.55 -0.76
CA PRO A 186 -3.63 -5.30 -1.26
C PRO A 186 -4.89 -4.89 -0.50
N ARG A 187 -5.05 -3.59 -0.28
CA ARG A 187 -6.32 -2.93 0.06
C ARG A 187 -6.88 -2.23 -1.17
N PHE A 188 -8.19 -2.32 -1.34
CA PHE A 188 -8.91 -1.71 -2.45
C PHE A 188 -9.86 -0.65 -1.95
N PHE A 189 -9.82 0.52 -2.59
CA PHE A 189 -10.69 1.63 -2.29
C PHE A 189 -11.46 2.05 -3.53
N THR A 190 -12.75 2.34 -3.35
CA THR A 190 -13.60 3.02 -4.33
C THR A 190 -14.11 4.32 -3.72
N LEU A 191 -14.99 5.02 -4.42
CA LEU A 191 -15.71 6.18 -3.93
C LEU A 191 -17.21 5.89 -3.88
N ARG A 192 -17.88 6.47 -2.89
CA ARG A 192 -19.35 6.52 -2.83
C ARG A 192 -19.75 7.90 -2.35
N ASP A 193 -20.57 8.58 -3.13
CA ASP A 193 -21.06 9.92 -2.81
C ASP A 193 -19.88 10.91 -2.54
N GLY A 194 -18.79 10.78 -3.30
CA GLY A 194 -17.59 11.58 -3.20
C GLY A 194 -16.62 11.20 -2.06
N GLU A 195 -16.88 10.12 -1.33
CA GLU A 195 -16.09 9.70 -0.15
C GLU A 195 -15.36 8.36 -0.37
N PRO A 196 -14.09 8.20 0.05
CA PRO A 196 -13.36 6.94 -0.03
C PRO A 196 -13.97 5.85 0.83
N VAL A 197 -14.17 4.68 0.23
CA VAL A 197 -14.69 3.49 0.88
C VAL A 197 -13.73 2.33 0.67
N ASP A 198 -13.23 1.76 1.77
CA ASP A 198 -12.49 0.49 1.72
C ASP A 198 -13.47 -0.63 1.36
N ILE A 199 -13.17 -1.31 0.26
CA ILE A 199 -13.95 -2.44 -0.26
C ILE A 199 -13.14 -3.73 -0.26
N SER A 200 -12.04 -3.82 0.48
CA SER A 200 -11.15 -4.99 0.52
C SER A 200 -11.88 -6.28 0.93
N ASP A 201 -13.01 -6.19 1.62
CA ASP A 201 -13.86 -7.34 2.00
C ASP A 201 -14.98 -7.66 0.99
N ASN A 202 -15.04 -6.96 -0.15
CA ASN A 202 -16.03 -7.21 -1.19
C ASN A 202 -15.77 -8.59 -1.85
N PRO A 203 -16.75 -9.53 -1.83
CA PRO A 203 -16.61 -10.82 -2.49
C PRO A 203 -16.34 -10.75 -3.99
N ASP A 204 -16.71 -9.65 -4.65
CA ASP A 204 -16.46 -9.47 -6.09
C ASP A 204 -14.95 -9.35 -6.39
N LEU A 205 -14.11 -9.03 -5.39
CA LEU A 205 -12.64 -9.03 -5.51
C LEU A 205 -12.00 -10.42 -5.40
N TYR A 206 -12.77 -11.49 -5.16
CA TYR A 206 -12.21 -12.84 -5.01
C TYR A 206 -11.38 -13.32 -6.20
N PRO A 207 -11.80 -13.13 -7.47
CA PRO A 207 -10.96 -13.48 -8.63
C PRO A 207 -9.62 -12.74 -8.61
N THR A 208 -9.62 -11.48 -8.18
CA THR A 208 -8.42 -10.64 -8.06
C THR A 208 -7.49 -11.18 -6.97
N TYR A 209 -7.99 -11.46 -5.78
CA TYR A 209 -7.20 -12.10 -4.74
C TYR A 209 -6.65 -13.47 -5.16
N GLN A 210 -7.44 -14.26 -5.89
CA GLN A 210 -6.98 -15.54 -6.43
C GLN A 210 -5.85 -15.39 -7.46
N SER A 211 -5.90 -14.35 -8.29
CA SER A 211 -4.81 -14.00 -9.22
C SER A 211 -3.56 -13.56 -8.46
N GLN A 212 -3.71 -12.75 -7.42
CA GLN A 212 -2.61 -12.25 -6.59
C GLN A 212 -1.84 -13.39 -5.90
N LEU A 213 -2.52 -14.46 -5.46
CA LEU A 213 -1.86 -15.65 -4.90
C LEU A 213 -0.87 -16.31 -5.86
N GLN A 214 -1.03 -16.15 -7.17
CA GLN A 214 -0.11 -16.73 -8.16
C GLN A 214 1.27 -16.06 -8.13
N ARG A 215 1.41 -14.91 -7.47
CA ARG A 215 2.68 -14.18 -7.28
C ARG A 215 3.50 -14.73 -6.11
N PHE A 216 2.91 -15.60 -5.28
CA PHE A 216 3.59 -16.24 -4.17
C PHE A 216 4.15 -17.59 -4.61
N ASP A 217 5.32 -17.93 -4.07
CA ASP A 217 5.76 -19.32 -4.09
C ASP A 217 4.87 -20.14 -3.15
N SER A 218 4.96 -21.48 -3.22
CA SER A 218 4.26 -22.32 -2.24
C SER A 218 4.69 -21.96 -0.80
N PRO A 219 3.81 -22.05 0.21
CA PRO A 219 4.18 -21.80 1.61
C PRO A 219 5.40 -22.60 2.07
N SER A 220 5.60 -23.81 1.54
CA SER A 220 6.77 -24.65 1.86
C SER A 220 8.08 -24.12 1.29
N ALA A 221 8.03 -23.40 0.17
CA ALA A 221 9.19 -22.74 -0.40
C ALA A 221 9.53 -21.44 0.35
N MET A 222 8.54 -20.78 0.95
CA MET A 222 8.67 -19.56 1.73
C MET A 222 8.78 -19.82 3.24
N ILE A 223 9.13 -21.05 3.66
CA ILE A 223 8.94 -21.51 5.04
C ILE A 223 9.65 -20.64 6.10
N ASP A 224 10.75 -19.99 5.73
CA ASP A 224 11.54 -19.11 6.61
C ASP A 224 11.37 -17.61 6.28
N GLU A 225 10.33 -17.24 5.53
CA GLU A 225 10.09 -15.87 5.04
C GLU A 225 8.81 -15.29 5.69
N PRO A 226 8.86 -14.86 6.97
CA PRO A 226 7.66 -14.45 7.71
C PRO A 226 6.91 -13.29 7.03
N GLY A 227 7.61 -12.34 6.42
CA GLY A 227 7.01 -11.23 5.68
C GLY A 227 6.18 -11.70 4.47
N ARG A 228 6.68 -12.71 3.75
CA ARG A 228 5.96 -13.30 2.60
C ARG A 228 4.83 -14.22 3.03
N LEU A 229 5.03 -15.04 4.05
CA LEU A 229 4.01 -15.92 4.60
C LEU A 229 2.82 -15.16 5.22
N ALA A 230 3.09 -14.04 5.90
CA ALA A 230 2.04 -13.18 6.46
C ALA A 230 1.16 -12.58 5.35
N GLY A 231 1.79 -12.10 4.29
CA GLY A 231 1.12 -11.63 3.09
C GLY A 231 0.21 -12.66 2.44
N TRP A 232 0.77 -13.84 2.18
CA TRP A 232 0.03 -14.98 1.64
C TRP A 232 -1.20 -15.32 2.50
N ALA A 233 -1.01 -15.44 3.81
CA ALA A 233 -2.10 -15.74 4.74
C ALA A 233 -3.17 -14.63 4.80
N GLY A 234 -2.77 -13.35 4.66
CA GLY A 234 -3.71 -12.24 4.57
C GLY A 234 -4.58 -12.31 3.31
N ILE A 235 -4.01 -12.65 2.16
CA ILE A 235 -4.80 -12.86 0.93
C ILE A 235 -5.71 -14.10 1.05
N GLU A 236 -5.20 -15.20 1.62
CA GLU A 236 -6.03 -16.37 1.93
C GLU A 236 -7.20 -16.01 2.86
N ALA A 237 -6.98 -15.11 3.83
CA ALA A 237 -8.04 -14.62 4.72
C ALA A 237 -9.11 -13.82 3.96
N ARG A 238 -8.74 -12.93 3.03
CA ARG A 238 -9.70 -12.25 2.14
C ARG A 238 -10.54 -13.21 1.30
N LEU A 239 -9.98 -14.37 0.96
CA LEU A 239 -10.68 -15.45 0.27
C LEU A 239 -11.49 -16.39 1.20
N GLY A 240 -11.62 -16.06 2.48
CA GLY A 240 -12.34 -16.85 3.47
C GLY A 240 -11.60 -18.12 3.94
N ARG A 241 -10.30 -18.26 3.63
CA ARG A 241 -9.46 -19.43 3.96
C ARG A 241 -8.38 -19.14 4.99
N GLY A 242 -8.44 -17.99 5.67
CA GLY A 242 -7.39 -17.55 6.61
C GLY A 242 -7.14 -18.52 7.77
N GLU A 243 -8.18 -19.15 8.32
CA GLU A 243 -8.03 -20.15 9.38
C GLU A 243 -7.31 -21.42 8.90
N GLU A 244 -7.62 -21.88 7.68
CA GLU A 244 -6.95 -23.02 7.04
C GLU A 244 -5.49 -22.68 6.71
N ALA A 245 -5.24 -21.47 6.24
CA ALA A 245 -3.90 -20.96 5.98
C ALA A 245 -3.06 -20.93 7.27
N LEU A 246 -3.59 -20.39 8.36
CA LEU A 246 -2.90 -20.39 9.67
C LEU A 246 -2.61 -21.81 10.17
N ALA A 247 -3.57 -22.74 10.06
CA ALA A 247 -3.36 -24.13 10.45
C ALA A 247 -2.27 -24.81 9.61
N THR A 248 -2.19 -24.49 8.32
CA THR A 248 -1.13 -24.98 7.41
C THR A 248 0.24 -24.48 7.87
N LEU A 249 0.37 -23.18 8.17
CA LEU A 249 1.61 -22.58 8.65
C LEU A 249 2.06 -23.19 9.99
N GLU A 250 1.12 -23.45 10.90
CA GLU A 250 1.38 -24.11 12.18
C GLU A 250 1.87 -25.55 12.00
N GLN A 251 1.19 -26.33 11.15
CA GLN A 251 1.58 -27.72 10.87
C GLN A 251 2.99 -27.82 10.29
N MET A 252 3.38 -26.83 9.49
CA MET A 252 4.70 -26.78 8.86
C MET A 252 5.78 -26.20 9.77
N ASN A 253 5.41 -25.68 10.95
CA ASN A 253 6.31 -24.94 11.84
C ASN A 253 6.99 -23.77 11.09
N ALA A 254 6.20 -23.02 10.31
CA ALA A 254 6.70 -21.95 9.47
C ALA A 254 7.24 -20.77 10.30
N ALA A 255 8.34 -20.17 9.83
CA ALA A 255 9.08 -19.09 10.47
C ALA A 255 9.35 -19.36 11.96
N SER A 256 9.79 -20.59 12.29
CA SER A 256 9.90 -21.05 13.68
C SER A 256 10.93 -20.32 14.53
N ASP A 257 11.88 -19.64 13.90
CA ASP A 257 12.89 -18.81 14.56
C ASP A 257 12.40 -17.36 14.79
N SER A 258 11.20 -17.00 14.30
CA SER A 258 10.63 -15.66 14.44
C SER A 258 9.80 -15.53 15.71
N LEU A 259 10.22 -14.62 16.58
CA LEU A 259 9.53 -14.25 17.83
C LEU A 259 9.10 -12.78 17.78
N TYR A 260 7.89 -12.52 18.27
CA TYR A 260 7.27 -11.19 18.28
C TYR A 260 6.85 -10.82 19.70
N GLU A 261 7.15 -9.59 20.11
CA GLU A 261 6.75 -9.08 21.42
C GLU A 261 5.32 -8.54 21.37
N ILE A 262 4.50 -8.93 22.35
CA ILE A 262 3.13 -8.47 22.55
C ILE A 262 2.94 -7.95 23.97
N CYS A 263 1.96 -7.06 24.14
CA CYS A 263 1.42 -6.78 25.47
C CYS A 263 0.28 -7.76 25.80
N THR A 264 0.24 -8.25 27.04
CA THR A 264 -0.77 -9.22 27.49
C THR A 264 -2.20 -8.67 27.54
N ASP A 265 -2.36 -7.35 27.57
CA ASP A 265 -3.67 -6.67 27.48
C ASP A 265 -4.10 -6.39 26.03
N GLY A 266 -3.28 -6.76 25.03
CA GLY A 266 -3.52 -6.50 23.62
C GLY A 266 -3.12 -5.10 23.14
N GLY A 267 -2.65 -4.23 24.05
CA GLY A 267 -2.21 -2.88 23.77
C GLY A 267 -0.85 -2.77 23.07
N SER A 268 -0.41 -1.53 22.87
CA SER A 268 0.88 -1.22 22.25
C SER A 268 2.03 -1.74 23.11
N VAL A 269 2.98 -2.44 22.48
CA VAL A 269 4.18 -2.93 23.16
C VAL A 269 5.07 -1.80 23.70
N TRP A 270 5.00 -0.62 23.06
CA TRP A 270 5.74 0.57 23.46
C TRP A 270 5.22 1.20 24.76
N GLU A 271 3.95 0.99 25.05
CA GLU A 271 3.27 1.49 26.26
C GLU A 271 3.13 0.40 27.33
N CYS A 272 3.48 -0.83 26.98
CA CYS A 272 3.37 -2.01 27.84
C CYS A 272 4.44 -2.02 28.94
N ALA A 273 4.03 -2.30 30.17
CA ALA A 273 4.99 -2.53 31.25
C ALA A 273 5.81 -3.79 30.96
N ASP A 274 7.10 -3.79 31.30
CA ASP A 274 7.99 -4.93 31.01
C ASP A 274 7.50 -6.26 31.62
N ALA A 275 6.81 -6.20 32.76
CA ALA A 275 6.20 -7.36 33.40
C ALA A 275 5.04 -7.98 32.59
N ASP A 276 4.45 -7.21 31.69
CA ASP A 276 3.27 -7.55 30.89
C ASP A 276 3.60 -7.83 29.42
N LYS A 277 4.88 -7.68 29.03
CA LYS A 277 5.41 -8.07 27.71
C LYS A 277 5.63 -9.57 27.62
N ARG A 278 5.27 -10.17 26.49
CA ARG A 278 5.50 -11.59 26.20
C ARG A 278 5.97 -11.77 24.77
N GLU A 279 6.80 -12.77 24.55
CA GLU A 279 7.15 -13.23 23.21
C GLU A 279 6.16 -14.31 22.77
N VAL A 280 5.73 -14.22 21.52
CA VAL A 280 4.89 -15.21 20.85
C VAL A 280 5.51 -15.59 19.51
N GLY A 281 5.28 -16.82 19.08
CA GLY A 281 5.73 -17.28 17.76
C GLY A 281 4.94 -16.67 16.62
N PHE A 282 5.50 -16.76 15.41
CA PHE A 282 4.96 -16.19 14.18
C PHE A 282 3.46 -16.41 13.96
N VAL A 283 2.99 -17.67 13.95
CA VAL A 283 1.57 -17.96 13.63
C VAL A 283 0.61 -17.35 14.64
N ALA A 284 0.96 -17.36 15.94
CA ALA A 284 0.13 -16.76 16.98
C ALA A 284 0.07 -15.23 16.84
N PHE A 285 1.20 -14.59 16.54
CA PHE A 285 1.25 -13.15 16.30
C PHE A 285 0.47 -12.76 15.03
N LEU A 286 0.67 -13.49 13.93
CA LEU A 286 -0.04 -13.28 12.67
C LEU A 286 -1.55 -13.40 12.85
N ARG A 287 -2.03 -14.44 13.56
CA ARG A 287 -3.46 -14.58 13.87
C ARG A 287 -4.03 -13.35 14.59
N SER A 288 -3.34 -12.86 15.62
CA SER A 288 -3.75 -11.64 16.34
C SER A 288 -3.75 -10.41 15.44
N HIS A 289 -2.75 -10.29 14.57
CA HIS A 289 -2.69 -9.23 13.58
C HIS A 289 -3.88 -9.28 12.60
N LEU A 290 -4.16 -10.44 12.01
CA LEU A 290 -5.28 -10.62 11.07
C LEU A 290 -6.64 -10.29 11.72
N VAL A 291 -6.86 -10.66 12.98
CA VAL A 291 -8.07 -10.28 13.72
C VAL A 291 -8.15 -8.76 13.93
N ARG A 292 -7.06 -8.12 14.39
CA ARG A 292 -7.02 -6.67 14.64
C ARG A 292 -7.22 -5.84 13.37
N GLN A 293 -6.73 -6.33 12.23
CA GLN A 293 -6.88 -5.67 10.92
C GLN A 293 -8.16 -6.09 10.19
N GLY A 294 -9.04 -6.87 10.81
CA GLY A 294 -10.34 -7.25 10.25
C GLY A 294 -10.31 -8.32 9.15
N TYR A 295 -9.16 -8.98 8.92
CA TYR A 295 -9.06 -10.11 7.97
C TYR A 295 -9.72 -11.38 8.52
N LEU A 296 -9.78 -11.52 9.84
CA LEU A 296 -10.45 -12.62 10.51
C LEU A 296 -11.46 -12.08 11.53
N PRO A 297 -12.58 -12.77 11.75
CA PRO A 297 -13.55 -12.37 12.76
C PRO A 297 -12.92 -12.41 14.15
N GLU A 298 -13.36 -11.52 15.04
CA GLU A 298 -13.05 -11.65 16.47
C GLU A 298 -13.55 -13.00 16.96
N THR A 299 -12.67 -13.75 17.63
CA THR A 299 -13.09 -14.96 18.33
C THR A 299 -13.98 -14.54 19.48
N THR A 300 -15.29 -14.60 19.29
CA THR A 300 -16.23 -14.43 20.39
C THR A 300 -15.95 -15.52 21.42
N ASN A 301 -15.28 -15.14 22.51
CA ASN A 301 -15.21 -15.99 23.69
C ASN A 301 -16.65 -16.20 24.15
N GLY A 302 -17.19 -17.40 23.90
CA GLY A 302 -18.46 -17.88 24.42
C GLY A 302 -18.43 -17.90 25.95
N GLY A 303 -18.63 -16.72 26.54
CA GLY A 303 -18.64 -16.46 27.98
C GLY A 303 -19.98 -15.90 28.44
N GLY A 304 -21.08 -16.28 27.79
CA GLY A 304 -22.42 -16.09 28.34
C GLY A 304 -22.64 -17.10 29.47
N LYS A 305 -22.36 -16.68 30.72
CA LYS A 305 -22.95 -17.37 31.88
C LYS A 305 -24.44 -17.00 31.94
N GLY A 306 -25.29 -18.02 31.80
CA GLY A 306 -26.67 -17.97 32.28
C GLY A 306 -26.77 -17.98 33.79
#